data_AF-A0A923QMY3-F1
#
_entry.id   AF-A0A923QMY3-F1
#
_cell.length_a   1.000
_cell.length_b   1.000
_cell.length_c   1.000
_cell.angle_alpha   90.00
_cell.angle_beta   90.00
_cell.angle_gamma   90.00
#
_symmetry.space_group_name_H-M   'P 1'
#
loop_
_entity.id
_entity.type
_entity.pdbx_description
1 polymer ?
#
loop_
_entity_poly.entity_id
_entity_poly.type
_entity_poly.pdbx_seq_one_letter_code
_entity_poly.pdbx_strand_id
1 'polypeptide(L)' 'MLTVHHLGKSQSERIVWLCEELGVPYALKIYARDPVTILAPADYKKLHPM' A
#
# COMPACT_ATOMS: atom_id res chain seq x y z
N MET A 1 -4.98 14.55 4.45
CA MET A 1 -5.40 13.24 4.98
C MET A 1 -4.40 12.20 4.51
N LEU A 2 -3.79 11.43 5.42
CA LEU A 2 -2.78 10.42 5.06
C LEU A 2 -3.47 9.28 4.31
N THR A 3 -2.86 8.80 3.21
CA THR A 3 -3.32 7.62 2.49
C THR A 3 -2.17 6.61 2.42
N VAL A 4 -2.41 5.39 2.92
CA VAL A 4 -1.45 4.29 2.86
C VAL A 4 -1.82 3.42 1.66
N HIS A 5 -0.93 3.38 0.66
CA HIS A 5 -1.09 2.54 -0.53
C HIS A 5 -0.43 1.17 -0.30
N HIS A 6 -1.24 0.15 -0.05
CA HIS A 6 -0.78 -1.19 0.29
C HIS A 6 -0.87 -2.15 -0.91
N LEU A 7 0.27 -2.59 -1.42
CA LEU A 7 0.36 -3.64 -2.46
C LEU A 7 0.57 -4.99 -1.75
N GLY A 8 -0.38 -5.92 -1.82
CA GLY A 8 -0.39 -7.15 -0.99
C GLY A 8 0.98 -7.84 -0.81
N LYS A 9 1.26 -8.31 0.42
CA LYS A 9 2.58 -8.79 0.89
C LYS A 9 3.68 -7.77 0.56
N SER A 10 3.63 -6.60 1.18
CA SER A 10 4.65 -5.55 0.99
C SER A 10 5.04 -4.87 2.28
N GLN A 11 6.14 -4.12 2.19
CA GLN A 11 6.73 -3.38 3.31
C GLN A 11 5.78 -2.32 3.89
N SER A 12 4.74 -1.92 3.15
CA SER A 12 3.73 -0.98 3.62
C SER A 12 2.90 -1.50 4.81
N GLU A 13 2.89 -2.82 5.07
CA GLU A 13 2.30 -3.40 6.29
C GLU A 13 2.82 -2.73 7.57
N ARG A 14 4.12 -2.40 7.63
CA ARG A 14 4.71 -1.75 8.81
C ARG A 14 4.14 -0.37 9.06
N ILE A 15 3.79 0.35 7.99
CA ILE A 15 3.22 1.70 8.09
C ILE A 15 1.78 1.63 8.61
N VAL A 16 1.01 0.63 8.16
CA VAL A 16 -0.34 0.37 8.70
C VAL A 16 -0.27 0.16 10.21
N TRP A 17 0.57 -0.77 10.68
CA TRP A 17 0.73 -1.03 12.11
C TRP A 17 1.21 0.19 12.90
N LEU A 18 2.13 0.98 12.34
CA LEU A 18 2.59 2.20 12.98
C LEU A 18 1.48 3.25 13.10
N CYS A 19 0.63 3.39 12.07
CA CYS A 19 -0.51 4.29 12.13
C CYS A 19 -1.52 3.86 13.20
N GLU A 20 -1.79 2.56 13.32
CA GLU A 20 -2.64 2.01 14.38
C GLU A 20 -2.05 2.31 15.77
N GLU A 21 -0.77 2.00 16.00
CA GLU A 21 -0.11 2.19 17.30
C GLU A 21 -0.08 3.66 17.74
N LEU A 22 0.13 4.57 16.79
CA LEU A 22 0.20 6.01 17.06
C LEU A 22 -1.17 6.70 17.03
N GLY A 23 -2.26 5.99 16.74
CA GLY A 23 -3.59 6.55 16.58
C GLY A 23 -3.69 7.59 15.45
N VAL A 24 -2.86 7.48 14.42
CA VAL A 24 -2.83 8.42 13.29
C VAL A 24 -3.94 8.05 12.32
N PRO A 25 -4.89 8.95 12.01
CA PRO A 25 -5.94 8.66 11.05
C PRO A 25 -5.37 8.56 9.62
N TYR A 26 -5.68 7.47 8.93
CA TYR A 26 -5.28 7.23 7.55
C TYR A 26 -6.40 6.56 6.76
N ALA A 27 -6.38 6.76 5.45
CA ALA A 27 -7.15 5.96 4.51
C ALA A 27 -6.27 4.84 3.96
N LEU A 28 -6.75 3.59 4.01
CA LEU A 28 -6.05 2.45 3.44
C LEU A 28 -6.56 2.19 2.02
N LYS A 29 -5.67 2.19 1.02
CA LYS A 29 -5.98 1.78 -0.35
C LYS A 29 -5.19 0.53 -0.72
N ILE A 30 -5.91 -0.57 -0.92
CA ILE A 30 -5.33 -1.89 -1.19
C ILE A 30 -5.23 -2.12 -2.70
N TYR A 31 -4.12 -2.72 -3.12
CA TYR A 31 -3.85 -3.14 -4.49
C TYR A 31 -3.49 -4.62 -4.49
N ALA A 32 -4.18 -5.38 -5.34
CA ALA A 32 -3.80 -6.75 -5.63
C ALA A 32 -2.65 -6.77 -6.63
N ARG A 33 -1.72 -7.72 -6.44
CA ARG A 33 -0.72 -8.05 -7.46
C ARG A 33 -1.38 -8.89 -8.55
N ASP A 34 -0.83 -8.82 -9.74
CA ASP A 34 -1.19 -9.76 -10.80
C ASP A 34 -0.93 -11.21 -10.33
N PRO A 35 -1.89 -12.14 -10.45
CA PRO A 35 -1.79 -13.46 -9.84
C PRO A 35 -0.75 -14.38 -10.49
N VAL A 36 -0.31 -14.06 -11.72
CA VAL A 36 0.64 -14.88 -12.49
C VAL A 36 2.05 -14.28 -12.38
N THR A 37 2.18 -13.00 -12.69
CA THR A 37 3.46 -12.28 -12.74
C THR A 37 3.88 -11.70 -11.39
N ILE A 38 2.95 -11.61 -10.43
CA ILE A 38 3.17 -11.02 -9.10
C ILE A 38 3.53 -9.52 -9.18
N LEU A 39 3.38 -8.89 -10.35
CA LEU A 39 3.70 -7.48 -10.55
C LEU A 39 2.65 -6.56 -9.95
N ALA A 40 3.06 -5.33 -9.66
CA ALA A 40 2.16 -4.27 -9.27
C ALA A 40 1.22 -3.88 -10.44
N PRO A 41 -0.05 -3.57 -10.16
CA PRO A 41 -0.98 -3.09 -11.19
C PRO A 41 -0.53 -1.71 -11.71
N ALA A 42 -0.96 -1.37 -12.92
CA ALA A 42 -0.54 -0.13 -13.60
C ALA A 42 -0.82 1.12 -12.75
N ASP A 43 -1.96 1.18 -12.06
CA ASP A 43 -2.30 2.34 -11.24
C ASP A 43 -1.44 2.48 -9.99
N TYR A 44 -0.93 1.38 -9.42
CA TYR A 44 0.03 1.44 -8.33
C TYR A 44 1.38 1.98 -8.82
N LYS A 45 1.84 1.54 -10.00
CA LYS A 45 3.10 2.00 -10.60
C LYS A 45 3.10 3.50 -10.93
N LYS A 46 1.93 4.08 -11.24
CA LYS A 46 1.80 5.52 -11.48
C LYS A 46 1.96 6.37 -10.21
N LEU A 47 1.78 5.80 -9.02
CA LEU A 47 1.82 6.57 -7.75
C LEU A 47 3.21 7.08 -7.43
N HIS A 48 4.24 6.32 -7.80
CA HIS A 48 5.61 6.67 -7.50
C HIS A 48 6.51 6.22 -8.65
N PRO A 49 7.31 7.12 -9.23
CA PRO A 49 8.34 6.74 -10.19
C PRO A 49 9.44 6.01 -9.40
N MET A 50 9.36 4.67 -9.35
CA MET A 50 10.52 3.84 -9.01
C MET A 50 11.19 3.35 -10.29
#